data_AF-A0A9D2GUR8-F1
#
_entry.id   AF-A0A9D2GUR8-F1
#
_cell.length_a   1.000
_cell.length_b   1.000
_cell.length_c   1.000
_cell.angle_alpha   90.00
_cell.angle_beta   90.00
_cell.angle_gamma   90.00
#
_symmetry.space_group_name_H-M   'P 1'
#
loop_
_entity.id
_entity.type
_entity.pdbx_description
1 polymer ?
#
loop_
_entity_poly.entity_id
_entity_poly.type
_entity_poly.pdbx_seq_one_letter_code
_entity_poly.pdbx_strand_id
1 'polypeptide(L)'
;MKKYLFILFAFIIAAGCSNNDSSSNSSTSASVKTTVLMYIVGTDYEVPENAKVFFQNSYNAGIKQDALGYGPANYMIKGMIENINHENTNIIIQTSSKENNMKWTDSEISAAGADPEKFYIKDWSQAARWQIKNTGIEKIQDLGNVCINQGDTNCINIASGDTIGDFLTYGIQNYQADRYIVIFFSHAGGTIVGFGSGATLPEMQKAFNKAKTATNKEFDIIGFAACLMGTAEWMHYLSDYGKYYVASEESEFEFPWLLGDITKAIAQNKTTEQLLETITSTYYQYSARNGSVSTNISAVDLKQVKALGSALDRLSNKIAEDYVSNPAKTFNNLYVAFSRANSYGKGQVGLYDL
;
A
#
# COMPACT_ATOMS: atom_id res chain seq x y z
N MET A 1 -19.28 -14.80 -32.09
CA MET A 1 -20.11 -13.95 -31.19
C MET A 1 -20.68 -14.80 -30.07
N LYS A 2 -19.94 -14.95 -28.97
CA LYS A 2 -20.42 -15.64 -27.76
C LYS A 2 -20.47 -14.61 -26.64
N LYS A 3 -21.67 -14.43 -26.10
CA LYS A 3 -22.04 -13.42 -25.10
C LYS A 3 -21.32 -13.76 -23.79
N TYR A 4 -20.54 -12.82 -23.27
CA TYR A 4 -19.97 -12.89 -21.94
C TYR A 4 -21.07 -12.60 -20.91
N LEU A 5 -21.35 -13.56 -20.03
CA LEU A 5 -22.13 -13.34 -18.83
C LEU A 5 -21.17 -12.81 -17.78
N PHE A 6 -21.14 -11.49 -17.59
CA PHE A 6 -20.42 -10.83 -16.51
C PHE A 6 -21.10 -11.21 -15.19
N ILE A 7 -20.40 -11.95 -14.32
CA ILE A 7 -20.75 -12.04 -12.90
C ILE A 7 -19.76 -11.12 -12.20
N LEU A 8 -20.16 -9.86 -12.06
CA LEU A 8 -19.50 -8.89 -11.21
C LEU A 8 -19.94 -9.21 -9.77
N PHE A 9 -19.03 -9.70 -8.92
CA PHE A 9 -19.26 -9.64 -7.48
C PHE A 9 -19.01 -8.20 -7.02
N ALA A 10 -19.98 -7.33 -7.29
CA ALA A 10 -20.09 -6.08 -6.56
C ALA A 10 -20.63 -6.42 -5.17
N PHE A 11 -19.77 -6.34 -4.14
CA PHE A 11 -20.27 -6.07 -2.79
C PHE A 11 -20.85 -4.66 -2.79
N ILE A 12 -22.11 -4.54 -3.22
CA ILE A 12 -22.91 -3.33 -3.00
C ILE A 12 -23.12 -3.25 -1.50
N ILE A 13 -22.51 -2.25 -0.87
CA ILE A 13 -22.93 -1.77 0.44
C ILE A 13 -24.38 -1.30 0.24
N ALA A 14 -25.34 -2.08 0.71
CA ALA A 14 -26.74 -1.66 0.76
C ALA A 14 -26.86 -0.55 1.82
N ALA A 15 -26.64 0.69 1.40
CA ALA A 15 -27.10 1.85 2.14
C ALA A 15 -28.64 1.80 2.13
N GLY A 16 -29.23 1.43 3.25
CA GLY A 16 -30.68 1.53 3.45
C GLY A 16 -31.11 2.99 3.35
N CYS A 17 -31.80 3.34 2.27
CA CYS A 17 -32.51 4.61 2.16
C CYS A 17 -33.72 4.59 3.11
N SER A 18 -33.71 5.41 4.16
CA SER A 18 -34.95 5.88 4.79
C SER A 18 -35.13 7.36 4.47
N ASN A 19 -36.20 7.70 3.77
CA ASN A 19 -36.59 9.08 3.48
C ASN A 19 -37.29 9.73 4.68
N ASN A 20 -36.97 11.02 4.84
CA ASN A 20 -37.64 12.10 5.57
C ASN A 20 -37.47 12.17 7.09
N ASP A 21 -36.68 13.14 7.56
CA ASP A 21 -37.26 14.45 7.88
C ASP A 21 -36.21 15.57 7.86
N SER A 22 -36.57 16.67 7.21
CA SER A 22 -35.82 17.92 7.19
C SER A 22 -35.82 18.57 8.56
N SER A 23 -34.68 18.53 9.25
CA SER A 23 -34.33 19.57 10.21
C SER A 23 -32.87 19.96 10.00
N SER A 24 -32.67 21.20 9.58
CA SER A 24 -31.37 21.84 9.45
C SER A 24 -30.80 22.06 10.85
N ASN A 25 -30.13 21.05 11.40
CA ASN A 25 -29.20 21.25 12.49
C ASN A 25 -27.81 21.42 11.88
N SER A 26 -27.38 22.67 11.74
CA SER A 26 -25.97 23.01 11.53
C SER A 26 -25.20 22.74 12.82
N SER A 27 -25.11 21.48 13.23
CA SER A 27 -24.03 21.06 14.10
C SER A 27 -22.79 21.02 13.23
N THR A 28 -21.95 22.05 13.31
CA THR A 28 -20.57 21.97 12.81
C THR A 28 -19.93 20.76 13.49
N SER A 29 -19.92 19.60 12.83
CA SER A 29 -19.18 18.44 13.34
C SER A 29 -17.73 18.87 13.46
N ALA A 30 -17.10 18.67 14.62
CA ALA A 30 -15.69 18.93 14.78
C ALA A 30 -14.90 18.27 13.63
N SER A 31 -13.95 19.00 13.03
CA SER A 31 -13.11 18.48 11.96
C SER A 31 -12.30 17.29 12.49
N VAL A 32 -12.35 16.15 11.80
CA VAL A 32 -11.62 14.93 12.19
C VAL A 32 -10.14 15.16 11.93
N LYS A 33 -9.32 15.23 12.98
CA LYS A 33 -7.88 15.35 12.82
C LYS A 33 -7.33 14.03 12.29
N THR A 34 -6.55 14.08 11.22
CA THR A 34 -6.00 12.91 10.53
C THR A 34 -4.48 12.96 10.49
N THR A 35 -3.82 11.85 10.81
CA THR A 35 -2.38 11.68 10.60
C THR A 35 -2.16 10.63 9.51
N VAL A 36 -1.46 11.03 8.45
CA VAL A 36 -1.01 10.16 7.36
C VAL A 36 0.47 9.87 7.56
N LEU A 37 0.80 8.59 7.67
CA LEU A 37 2.17 8.09 7.72
C LEU A 37 2.50 7.44 6.38
N MET A 38 3.54 7.93 5.71
CA MET A 38 4.00 7.35 4.45
C MET A 38 5.38 6.75 4.62
N TYR A 39 5.51 5.44 4.36
CA TYR A 39 6.79 4.73 4.41
C TYR A 39 7.25 4.42 3.00
N ILE A 40 8.34 5.06 2.58
CA ILE A 40 8.87 5.00 1.21
C ILE A 40 10.20 4.29 1.20
N VAL A 41 10.27 3.20 0.45
CA VAL A 41 11.51 2.45 0.20
C VAL A 41 11.89 2.64 -1.27
N GLY A 42 13.01 3.32 -1.51
CA GLY A 42 13.62 3.47 -2.84
C GLY A 42 14.32 2.18 -3.28
N THR A 43 14.35 1.95 -4.59
CA THR A 43 14.77 0.66 -5.15
C THR A 43 15.80 0.81 -6.25
N ASP A 44 17.01 0.35 -5.97
CA ASP A 44 17.83 -0.42 -6.92
C ASP A 44 18.53 -1.49 -6.08
N TYR A 45 18.08 -2.73 -6.20
CA TYR A 45 18.64 -3.83 -5.43
C TYR A 45 18.73 -5.11 -6.25
N GLU A 46 19.88 -5.78 -6.07
CA GLU A 46 20.03 -7.21 -6.30
C GLU A 46 18.96 -7.94 -5.48
N VAL A 47 17.90 -8.26 -6.18
CA VAL A 47 16.91 -9.23 -5.77
C VAL A 47 17.64 -10.46 -5.22
N PRO A 48 17.27 -10.99 -4.03
CA PRO A 48 17.81 -12.25 -3.52
C PRO A 48 17.78 -13.35 -4.59
N GLU A 49 18.78 -14.23 -4.70
CA GLU A 49 18.90 -15.20 -5.81
C GLU A 49 17.61 -16.01 -6.06
N ASN A 50 16.89 -16.36 -4.99
CA ASN A 50 15.60 -17.06 -5.02
C ASN A 50 14.44 -16.20 -5.57
N ALA A 51 14.54 -14.88 -5.48
CA ALA A 51 13.62 -13.94 -6.10
C ALA A 51 14.11 -13.45 -7.48
N LYS A 52 15.38 -13.67 -7.89
CA LYS A 52 15.89 -13.21 -9.21
C LYS A 52 15.07 -13.76 -10.36
N VAL A 53 14.60 -15.01 -10.28
CA VAL A 53 13.71 -15.63 -11.28
C VAL A 53 12.41 -14.82 -11.47
N PHE A 54 11.88 -14.23 -10.39
CA PHE A 54 10.66 -13.40 -10.41
C PHE A 54 10.91 -12.08 -11.15
N PHE A 55 12.03 -11.40 -10.89
CA PHE A 55 12.34 -10.12 -11.52
C PHE A 55 12.97 -10.24 -12.93
N GLN A 56 13.66 -11.35 -13.26
CA GLN A 56 14.27 -11.59 -14.57
C GLN A 56 13.22 -11.65 -15.69
N ASN A 57 12.02 -12.18 -15.40
CA ASN A 57 10.93 -12.24 -16.37
C ASN A 57 10.24 -10.88 -16.58
N SER A 58 10.24 -10.02 -15.56
CA SER A 58 9.82 -8.61 -15.69
C SER A 58 10.82 -7.80 -16.50
N TYR A 59 12.12 -8.06 -16.31
CA TYR A 59 13.20 -7.48 -17.12
C TYR A 59 13.11 -7.89 -18.60
N ASN A 60 12.84 -9.18 -18.89
CA ASN A 60 12.62 -9.69 -20.24
C ASN A 60 11.32 -9.18 -20.91
N ALA A 61 10.37 -8.67 -20.12
CA ALA A 61 9.17 -7.98 -20.61
C ALA A 61 9.42 -6.49 -20.89
N GLY A 62 10.67 -6.01 -20.79
CA GLY A 62 11.04 -4.61 -21.03
C GLY A 62 10.74 -3.68 -19.87
N ILE A 63 10.36 -4.21 -18.69
CA ILE A 63 10.15 -3.41 -17.47
C ILE A 63 11.54 -3.14 -16.89
N LYS A 64 12.10 -1.97 -17.22
CA LYS A 64 13.35 -1.56 -16.60
C LYS A 64 13.06 -1.16 -15.15
N GLN A 65 13.76 -1.80 -14.20
CA GLN A 65 13.72 -1.42 -12.77
C GLN A 65 14.13 0.04 -12.55
N ASP A 66 14.95 0.60 -13.45
CA ASP A 66 15.42 1.98 -13.44
C ASP A 66 14.32 3.05 -13.67
N ALA A 67 13.11 2.65 -14.10
CA ALA A 67 12.02 3.57 -14.43
C ALA A 67 11.16 3.98 -13.22
N LEU A 68 11.42 3.43 -12.02
CA LEU A 68 10.62 3.65 -10.81
C LEU A 68 11.35 4.46 -9.74
N GLY A 69 12.18 5.42 -10.17
CA GLY A 69 12.94 6.30 -9.28
C GLY A 69 12.08 7.16 -8.33
N TYR A 70 12.70 8.11 -7.62
CA TYR A 70 11.96 9.06 -6.76
C TYR A 70 10.94 9.95 -7.50
N GLY A 71 10.82 9.82 -8.83
CA GLY A 71 9.83 10.44 -9.70
C GLY A 71 8.40 10.30 -9.17
N PRO A 72 7.82 9.09 -9.22
CA PRO A 72 6.52 8.77 -8.64
C PRO A 72 6.37 9.15 -7.15
N ALA A 73 7.38 8.87 -6.32
CA ALA A 73 7.35 9.23 -4.90
C ALA A 73 7.18 10.73 -4.68
N ASN A 74 8.00 11.54 -5.37
CA ASN A 74 7.91 12.99 -5.29
C ASN A 74 6.64 13.53 -5.97
N TYR A 75 6.10 12.87 -6.99
CA TYR A 75 4.81 13.24 -7.57
C TYR A 75 3.68 13.11 -6.53
N MET A 76 3.65 12.01 -5.77
CA MET A 76 2.71 11.84 -4.66
C MET A 76 2.93 12.90 -3.57
N ILE A 77 4.19 13.16 -3.20
CA ILE A 77 4.54 14.20 -2.20
C ILE A 77 4.06 15.57 -2.64
N LYS A 78 4.34 15.96 -3.90
CA LYS A 78 3.87 17.21 -4.49
C LYS A 78 2.35 17.32 -4.41
N GLY A 79 1.62 16.28 -4.83
CA GLY A 79 0.17 16.26 -4.75
C GLY A 79 -0.35 16.49 -3.33
N MET A 80 0.30 15.89 -2.33
CA MET A 80 -0.02 16.11 -0.92
C MET A 80 0.26 17.55 -0.47
N ILE A 81 1.43 18.12 -0.81
CA ILE A 81 1.78 19.52 -0.47
C ILE A 81 0.77 20.50 -1.10
N GLU A 82 0.34 20.27 -2.33
CA GLU A 82 -0.57 21.17 -3.05
C GLU A 82 -1.99 21.20 -2.47
N ASN A 83 -2.38 20.17 -1.70
CA ASN A 83 -3.76 19.99 -1.23
C ASN A 83 -3.90 19.89 0.30
N ILE A 84 -2.81 20.03 1.05
CA ILE A 84 -2.83 19.86 2.51
C ILE A 84 -3.55 20.99 3.25
N ASN A 85 -4.35 20.60 4.24
CA ASN A 85 -4.86 21.48 5.28
C ASN A 85 -4.21 21.11 6.63
N HIS A 86 -3.33 21.97 7.14
CA HIS A 86 -2.56 21.70 8.38
C HIS A 86 -3.37 21.80 9.65
N GLU A 87 -4.53 22.46 9.63
CA GLU A 87 -5.36 22.55 10.83
C GLU A 87 -5.91 21.19 11.24
N ASN A 88 -6.11 20.29 10.28
CA ASN A 88 -6.69 18.97 10.50
C ASN A 88 -5.84 17.80 9.99
N THR A 89 -4.69 18.03 9.35
CA THR A 89 -3.89 16.96 8.75
C THR A 89 -2.42 17.06 9.13
N ASN A 90 -1.85 15.96 9.65
CA ASN A 90 -0.40 15.75 9.70
C ASN A 90 0.00 14.76 8.61
N ILE A 91 1.06 15.04 7.85
CA ILE A 91 1.64 14.07 6.91
C ILE A 91 3.11 13.92 7.22
N ILE A 92 3.48 12.72 7.66
CA ILE A 92 4.84 12.35 8.05
C ILE A 92 5.32 11.25 7.11
N ILE A 93 6.52 11.43 6.58
CA ILE A 93 7.11 10.53 5.60
C ILE A 93 8.41 10.01 6.18
N GLN A 94 8.61 8.69 6.20
CA GLN A 94 9.94 8.12 6.36
C GLN A 94 10.40 7.60 5.02
N THR A 95 11.55 8.10 4.60
CA THR A 95 12.19 7.73 3.35
C THR A 95 13.43 6.93 3.63
N SER A 96 13.76 6.01 2.73
CA SER A 96 15.04 5.33 2.77
C SER A 96 15.44 4.79 1.41
N SER A 97 16.71 4.95 1.06
CA SER A 97 17.34 4.30 -0.07
C SER A 97 18.83 4.09 0.19
N LYS A 98 19.44 3.15 -0.54
CA LYS A 98 20.89 2.91 -0.51
C LYS A 98 21.64 3.63 -1.63
N GLU A 99 20.93 4.22 -2.59
CA GLU A 99 21.56 4.88 -3.73
C GLU A 99 21.78 6.38 -3.54
N ASN A 100 22.97 6.82 -4.00
CA ASN A 100 23.34 8.23 -4.20
C ASN A 100 23.07 8.71 -5.64
N ASN A 101 22.60 7.84 -6.55
CA ASN A 101 22.81 8.01 -7.99
C ASN A 101 21.56 8.31 -8.83
N MET A 102 20.35 8.29 -8.26
CA MET A 102 19.15 8.78 -8.96
C MET A 102 18.81 10.20 -8.55
N LYS A 103 19.56 11.15 -9.08
CA LYS A 103 19.15 12.57 -9.10
C LYS A 103 18.08 12.72 -10.18
N TRP A 104 17.03 13.50 -9.92
CA TRP A 104 16.09 13.90 -10.96
C TRP A 104 16.86 14.48 -12.16
N THR A 105 16.45 14.11 -13.36
CA THR A 105 16.97 14.70 -14.59
C THR A 105 16.61 16.18 -14.62
N ASP A 106 17.42 17.00 -15.30
CA ASP A 106 17.15 18.44 -15.44
C ASP A 106 15.77 18.71 -16.07
N SER A 107 15.25 17.81 -16.90
CA SER A 107 13.90 17.87 -17.46
C SER A 107 12.80 17.73 -16.41
N GLU A 108 12.96 16.80 -15.46
CA GLU A 108 11.99 16.61 -14.39
C GLU A 108 12.06 17.79 -13.40
N ILE A 109 13.27 18.30 -13.10
CA ILE A 109 13.47 19.52 -12.30
C ILE A 109 12.86 20.75 -12.98
N SER A 110 12.89 20.83 -14.32
CA SER A 110 12.29 21.94 -15.06
C SER A 110 10.76 21.84 -15.10
N ALA A 111 10.20 20.63 -15.15
CA ALA A 111 8.75 20.40 -15.08
C ALA A 111 8.16 20.67 -13.68
N ALA A 112 8.98 20.64 -12.64
CA ALA A 112 8.62 20.90 -11.25
C ALA A 112 8.21 22.36 -10.95
N GLY A 113 8.56 23.32 -11.81
CA GLY A 113 8.24 24.74 -11.62
C GLY A 113 9.28 25.51 -10.80
N ALA A 114 8.90 26.70 -10.30
CA ALA A 114 9.82 27.75 -9.84
C ALA A 114 10.58 27.48 -8.53
N ASP A 115 10.16 26.49 -7.73
CA ASP A 115 10.86 26.09 -6.50
C ASP A 115 10.78 24.55 -6.31
N PRO A 116 11.70 23.79 -6.92
CA PRO A 116 11.73 22.35 -6.75
C PRO A 116 12.09 21.93 -5.30
N GLU A 117 12.95 22.67 -4.59
CA GLU A 117 13.35 22.25 -3.24
C GLU A 117 12.18 22.23 -2.25
N LYS A 118 11.13 23.01 -2.53
CA LYS A 118 9.87 22.99 -1.80
C LYS A 118 9.10 21.67 -1.90
N PHE A 119 9.14 20.97 -3.03
CA PHE A 119 8.26 19.83 -3.31
C PHE A 119 8.99 18.50 -3.46
N TYR A 120 10.32 18.52 -3.51
CA TYR A 120 11.13 17.36 -3.86
C TYR A 120 12.21 17.09 -2.81
N ILE A 121 12.32 15.83 -2.40
CA ILE A 121 13.49 15.37 -1.64
C ILE A 121 14.61 15.11 -2.65
N LYS A 122 15.71 15.85 -2.54
CA LYS A 122 16.87 15.77 -3.47
C LYS A 122 17.84 14.65 -3.13
N ASP A 123 17.95 14.31 -1.85
CA ASP A 123 18.89 13.31 -1.35
C ASP A 123 18.16 12.30 -0.47
N TRP A 124 18.16 11.07 -0.95
CA TRP A 124 17.51 9.91 -0.35
C TRP A 124 18.54 8.87 0.12
N SER A 125 19.83 9.20 0.06
CA SER A 125 20.95 8.32 0.42
C SER A 125 20.93 7.87 1.88
N GLN A 126 20.21 8.60 2.72
CA GLN A 126 20.05 8.34 4.14
C GLN A 126 18.58 8.10 4.46
N ALA A 127 18.35 7.24 5.45
CA ALA A 127 17.05 7.13 6.06
C ALA A 127 16.74 8.45 6.78
N ALA A 128 15.57 9.01 6.54
CA ALA A 128 15.18 10.28 7.13
C ALA A 128 13.66 10.35 7.32
N ARG A 129 13.24 11.15 8.29
CA ARG A 129 11.84 11.52 8.49
C ARG A 129 11.63 12.95 8.01
N TRP A 130 10.48 13.15 7.39
CA TRP A 130 10.07 14.40 6.80
C TRP A 130 8.65 14.72 7.20
N GLN A 131 8.35 16.00 7.28
CA GLN A 131 7.00 16.51 7.50
C GLN A 131 6.62 17.40 6.31
N ILE A 132 5.44 17.16 5.77
CA ILE A 132 4.82 18.12 4.84
C ILE A 132 4.31 19.31 5.65
N LYS A 133 4.55 20.52 5.14
CA LYS A 133 4.12 21.83 5.64
C LYS A 133 3.50 22.65 4.50
N ASN A 134 2.78 23.74 4.81
CA ASN A 134 2.27 24.68 3.79
C ASN A 134 3.37 25.25 2.89
N THR A 135 4.58 25.33 3.45
CA THR A 135 5.77 25.87 2.80
C THR A 135 6.55 24.85 2.01
N GLY A 136 6.18 23.56 2.03
CA GLY A 136 6.91 22.48 1.36
C GLY A 136 7.13 21.26 2.24
N ILE A 137 8.12 20.45 1.90
CA ILE A 137 8.57 19.31 2.71
C ILE A 137 9.82 19.67 3.53
N GLU A 138 9.84 19.31 4.80
CA GLU A 138 10.95 19.61 5.73
C GLU A 138 11.50 18.32 6.34
N LYS A 139 12.84 18.17 6.35
CA LYS A 139 13.51 17.09 7.08
C LYS A 139 13.40 17.35 8.58
N ILE A 140 12.79 16.44 9.32
CA ILE A 140 12.60 16.55 10.78
C ILE A 140 13.54 15.64 11.56
N GLN A 141 14.09 14.59 10.93
CA GLN A 141 15.04 13.70 11.57
C GLN A 141 15.92 13.00 10.53
N ASP A 142 17.22 12.97 10.81
CA ASP A 142 18.17 12.09 10.14
C ASP A 142 18.27 10.77 10.93
N LEU A 143 18.11 9.64 10.25
CA LEU A 143 18.20 8.30 10.83
C LEU A 143 19.52 7.61 10.45
N GLY A 144 20.30 8.19 9.55
CA GLY A 144 21.59 7.70 9.10
C GLY A 144 21.53 6.73 7.92
N ASN A 145 22.62 6.00 7.74
CA ASN A 145 22.83 5.14 6.57
C ASN A 145 21.88 3.94 6.57
N VAL A 146 21.51 3.47 5.37
CA VAL A 146 20.59 2.34 5.17
C VAL A 146 21.36 1.06 4.85
N CYS A 147 20.88 -0.06 5.37
CA CYS A 147 21.30 -1.39 4.95
C CYS A 147 20.12 -2.36 4.79
N ILE A 148 20.41 -3.49 4.14
CA ILE A 148 19.44 -4.59 3.95
C ILE A 148 19.80 -5.80 4.80
N ASN A 149 21.09 -6.08 4.95
CA ASN A 149 21.51 -7.30 5.62
C ASN A 149 21.20 -7.21 7.11
N GLN A 150 20.44 -8.17 7.63
CA GLN A 150 20.05 -8.25 9.04
C GLN A 150 21.23 -8.31 10.03
N GLY A 151 22.47 -8.47 9.54
CA GLY A 151 23.69 -8.53 10.35
C GLY A 151 24.53 -7.26 10.39
N ASP A 152 24.20 -6.20 9.63
CA ASP A 152 24.93 -4.93 9.72
C ASP A 152 24.27 -4.02 10.76
N THR A 153 25.01 -3.73 11.83
CA THR A 153 24.54 -2.90 12.95
C THR A 153 24.91 -1.42 12.81
N ASN A 154 25.66 -1.05 11.77
CA ASN A 154 26.14 0.33 11.57
C ASN A 154 25.19 1.19 10.71
N CYS A 155 23.97 0.70 10.52
CA CYS A 155 23.00 1.22 9.56
C CYS A 155 21.58 0.79 9.95
N ILE A 156 20.60 1.43 9.32
CA ILE A 156 19.17 1.15 9.51
C ILE A 156 18.73 0.05 8.54
N ASN A 157 18.23 -1.06 9.08
CA ASN A 157 17.56 -2.07 8.27
C ASN A 157 16.12 -1.67 7.97
N ILE A 158 15.87 -1.26 6.73
CA ILE A 158 14.60 -0.67 6.28
C ILE A 158 13.50 -1.69 5.99
N ALA A 159 13.86 -2.98 5.89
CA ALA A 159 12.92 -4.08 5.79
C ALA A 159 12.57 -4.69 7.17
N SER A 160 13.28 -4.29 8.23
CA SER A 160 13.03 -4.84 9.56
C SER A 160 11.76 -4.27 10.18
N GLY A 161 11.04 -5.14 10.89
CA GLY A 161 9.87 -4.76 11.65
C GLY A 161 10.17 -3.77 12.76
N ASP A 162 11.41 -3.73 13.28
CA ASP A 162 11.80 -2.75 14.28
C ASP A 162 11.82 -1.34 13.72
N THR A 163 12.48 -1.12 12.57
CA THR A 163 12.56 0.19 11.91
C THR A 163 11.17 0.68 11.49
N ILE A 164 10.37 -0.20 10.89
CA ILE A 164 9.03 0.15 10.44
C ILE A 164 8.14 0.43 11.66
N GLY A 165 8.18 -0.41 12.69
CA GLY A 165 7.44 -0.23 13.92
C GLY A 165 7.84 1.05 14.67
N ASP A 166 9.13 1.43 14.65
CA ASP A 166 9.61 2.70 15.20
C ASP A 166 9.05 3.90 14.46
N PHE A 167 8.92 3.83 13.13
CA PHE A 167 8.26 4.87 12.35
C PHE A 167 6.78 5.00 12.70
N LEU A 168 6.04 3.89 12.71
CA LEU A 168 4.61 3.88 13.04
C LEU A 168 4.37 4.42 14.45
N THR A 169 5.16 3.97 15.42
CA THR A 169 5.12 4.43 16.81
C THR A 169 5.41 5.92 16.90
N TYR A 170 6.50 6.38 16.26
CA TYR A 170 6.88 7.79 16.24
C TYR A 170 5.77 8.67 15.68
N GLY A 171 5.20 8.28 14.54
CA GLY A 171 4.11 9.01 13.89
C GLY A 171 2.89 9.16 14.80
N ILE A 172 2.45 8.08 15.43
CA ILE A 172 1.30 8.08 16.33
C ILE A 172 1.54 8.94 17.58
N GLN A 173 2.71 8.80 18.22
CA GLN A 173 3.02 9.47 19.48
C GLN A 173 3.23 10.98 19.32
N ASN A 174 3.93 11.39 18.25
CA ASN A 174 4.28 12.80 18.02
C ASN A 174 3.17 13.56 17.29
N TYR A 175 2.33 12.87 16.52
CA TYR A 175 1.29 13.47 15.70
C TYR A 175 -0.07 12.84 16.01
N GLN A 176 -0.57 13.13 17.22
CA GLN A 176 -1.85 12.61 17.69
C GLN A 176 -3.03 13.14 16.86
N ALA A 177 -3.92 12.22 16.49
CA ALA A 177 -5.06 12.43 15.60
C ALA A 177 -6.22 11.48 15.96
N ASP A 178 -7.40 11.80 15.46
CA ASP A 178 -8.60 10.97 15.59
C ASP A 178 -8.58 9.79 14.60
N ARG A 179 -7.94 10.01 13.44
CA ARG A 179 -7.79 9.05 12.35
C ARG A 179 -6.33 8.84 11.99
N TYR A 180 -5.93 7.58 11.79
CA TYR A 180 -4.58 7.23 11.34
C TYR A 180 -4.62 6.47 10.02
N ILE A 181 -3.85 6.93 9.04
CA ILE A 181 -3.68 6.30 7.74
C ILE A 181 -2.20 5.97 7.58
N VAL A 182 -1.87 4.75 7.18
CA VAL A 182 -0.50 4.39 6.79
C VAL A 182 -0.48 3.94 5.34
N ILE A 183 0.48 4.45 4.56
CA ILE A 183 0.69 4.11 3.16
C ILE A 183 2.14 3.65 2.99
N PHE A 184 2.30 2.43 2.50
CA PHE A 184 3.58 1.84 2.14
C PHE A 184 3.77 1.95 0.63
N PHE A 185 4.86 2.58 0.20
CA PHE A 185 5.19 2.75 -1.20
C PHE A 185 6.58 2.19 -1.53
N SER A 186 6.61 1.20 -2.41
CA SER A 186 7.83 0.61 -2.97
C SER A 186 7.47 -0.43 -4.04
N HIS A 187 8.47 -1.18 -4.50
CA HIS A 187 8.24 -2.48 -5.11
C HIS A 187 7.72 -3.51 -4.09
N ALA A 188 7.16 -4.60 -4.59
CA ALA A 188 6.85 -5.76 -3.78
C ALA A 188 6.74 -7.00 -4.69
N GLY A 189 6.79 -8.19 -4.08
CA GLY A 189 6.54 -9.46 -4.76
C GLY A 189 5.59 -10.34 -3.95
N GLY A 190 4.56 -9.71 -3.38
CA GLY A 190 3.51 -10.35 -2.60
C GLY A 190 4.04 -11.15 -1.40
N THR A 191 3.39 -12.26 -1.09
CA THR A 191 3.67 -13.09 0.10
C THR A 191 5.07 -13.72 0.09
N ILE A 192 5.63 -14.02 -1.09
CA ILE A 192 6.90 -14.75 -1.20
C ILE A 192 8.11 -13.82 -1.00
N VAL A 193 8.09 -12.65 -1.66
CA VAL A 193 9.23 -11.72 -1.63
C VAL A 193 9.06 -10.68 -0.52
N GLY A 194 7.83 -10.28 -0.21
CA GLY A 194 7.54 -9.22 0.75
C GLY A 194 7.50 -7.82 0.12
N PHE A 195 7.40 -6.83 1.00
CA PHE A 195 7.33 -5.40 0.63
C PHE A 195 8.72 -4.76 0.57
N GLY A 196 8.93 -3.90 -0.43
CA GLY A 196 10.14 -3.13 -0.67
C GLY A 196 11.37 -4.01 -0.79
N SER A 197 12.32 -3.81 0.12
CA SER A 197 13.59 -4.52 0.17
C SER A 197 13.52 -5.87 0.92
N GLY A 198 12.34 -6.51 0.99
CA GLY A 198 12.15 -7.82 1.61
C GLY A 198 11.51 -7.80 3.01
N ALA A 199 10.70 -6.77 3.32
CA ALA A 199 9.89 -6.78 4.54
C ALA A 199 8.84 -7.90 4.43
N THR A 200 9.07 -9.00 5.14
CA THR A 200 8.22 -10.20 5.13
C THR A 200 6.96 -10.00 5.98
N LEU A 201 5.98 -10.91 5.86
CA LEU A 201 4.79 -10.94 6.71
C LEU A 201 5.13 -10.90 8.22
N PRO A 202 6.04 -11.75 8.75
CA PRO A 202 6.47 -11.67 10.15
C PRO A 202 7.09 -10.32 10.54
N GLU A 203 7.93 -9.73 9.68
CA GLU A 203 8.54 -8.42 9.96
C GLU A 203 7.46 -7.33 10.01
N MET A 204 6.48 -7.37 9.11
CA MET A 204 5.38 -6.42 9.14
C MET A 204 4.46 -6.61 10.34
N GLN A 205 4.13 -7.85 10.69
CA GLN A 205 3.38 -8.13 11.92
C GLN A 205 4.13 -7.63 13.15
N LYS A 206 5.45 -7.85 13.23
CA LYS A 206 6.31 -7.31 14.29
C LYS A 206 6.23 -5.79 14.34
N ALA A 207 6.29 -5.10 13.19
CA ALA A 207 6.19 -3.64 13.11
C ALA A 207 4.87 -3.10 13.67
N PHE A 208 3.75 -3.65 13.20
CA PHE A 208 2.43 -3.22 13.64
C PHE A 208 2.16 -3.61 15.09
N ASN A 209 2.62 -4.78 15.55
CA ASN A 209 2.52 -5.19 16.94
C ASN A 209 3.30 -4.25 17.87
N LYS A 210 4.53 -3.88 17.48
CA LYS A 210 5.34 -2.91 18.21
C LYS A 210 4.61 -1.57 18.37
N ALA A 211 4.06 -1.04 17.27
CA ALA A 211 3.30 0.21 17.30
C ALA A 211 2.02 0.11 18.13
N LYS A 212 1.22 -0.94 17.97
CA LYS A 212 -0.01 -1.17 18.74
C LYS A 212 0.28 -1.33 20.23
N THR A 213 1.33 -2.07 20.59
CA THR A 213 1.75 -2.24 21.99
C THR A 213 2.20 -0.92 22.62
N ALA A 214 2.98 -0.12 21.87
CA ALA A 214 3.51 1.15 22.38
C ALA A 214 2.48 2.29 22.46
N THR A 215 1.38 2.22 21.69
CA THR A 215 0.46 3.35 21.53
C THR A 215 -1.00 3.02 21.83
N ASN A 216 -1.35 1.73 21.88
CA ASN A 216 -2.73 1.23 21.95
C ASN A 216 -3.65 1.83 20.87
N LYS A 217 -3.10 2.09 19.68
CA LYS A 217 -3.81 2.60 18.51
C LYS A 217 -3.81 1.59 17.37
N GLU A 218 -4.85 1.69 16.55
CA GLU A 218 -5.02 0.97 15.29
C GLU A 218 -5.14 1.98 14.16
N PHE A 219 -4.87 1.54 12.94
CA PHE A 219 -4.99 2.36 11.73
C PHE A 219 -6.40 2.28 11.16
N ASP A 220 -6.93 3.39 10.68
CA ASP A 220 -8.19 3.40 9.93
C ASP A 220 -7.99 2.83 8.52
N ILE A 221 -6.85 3.12 7.89
CA ILE A 221 -6.48 2.62 6.58
C ILE A 221 -5.02 2.16 6.60
N ILE A 222 -4.79 0.92 6.17
CA ILE A 222 -3.49 0.37 5.83
C ILE A 222 -3.44 0.22 4.31
N GLY A 223 -2.62 1.03 3.65
CA GLY A 223 -2.47 1.05 2.20
C GLY A 223 -1.11 0.53 1.74
N PHE A 224 -1.10 -0.30 0.71
CA PHE A 224 0.11 -0.69 0.00
C PHE A 224 0.00 -0.25 -1.46
N ALA A 225 0.70 0.82 -1.81
CA ALA A 225 0.92 1.28 -3.18
C ALA A 225 2.14 0.53 -3.74
N ALA A 226 1.94 -0.76 -3.98
CA ALA A 226 2.96 -1.71 -4.39
C ALA A 226 2.33 -2.97 -5.01
N CYS A 227 3.05 -3.60 -5.94
CA CYS A 227 2.56 -4.77 -6.67
C CYS A 227 2.24 -5.98 -5.77
N LEU A 228 1.17 -6.71 -6.10
CA LEU A 228 0.85 -8.03 -5.51
C LEU A 228 0.62 -8.02 -3.99
N MET A 229 0.21 -6.89 -3.41
CA MET A 229 -0.03 -6.77 -1.97
C MET A 229 -1.49 -7.06 -1.57
N GLY A 230 -2.40 -7.16 -2.53
CA GLY A 230 -3.81 -7.51 -2.35
C GLY A 230 -4.03 -9.01 -2.17
N THR A 231 -3.44 -9.61 -1.13
CA THR A 231 -3.58 -11.05 -0.83
C THR A 231 -4.22 -11.29 0.53
N ALA A 232 -4.91 -12.43 0.68
CA ALA A 232 -5.58 -12.77 1.94
C ALA A 232 -4.59 -12.99 3.09
N GLU A 233 -3.37 -13.45 2.81
CA GLU A 233 -2.31 -13.65 3.80
C GLU A 233 -1.87 -12.32 4.42
N TRP A 234 -1.60 -11.31 3.57
CA TRP A 234 -1.28 -9.96 4.04
C TRP A 234 -2.42 -9.36 4.86
N MET A 235 -3.66 -9.48 4.38
CA MET A 235 -4.84 -9.01 5.13
C MET A 235 -5.00 -9.75 6.46
N HIS A 236 -4.74 -11.06 6.51
CA HIS A 236 -4.85 -11.87 7.72
C HIS A 236 -3.86 -11.42 8.79
N TYR A 237 -2.59 -11.30 8.43
CA TYR A 237 -1.52 -10.87 9.34
C TYR A 237 -1.73 -9.45 9.87
N LEU A 238 -2.43 -8.59 9.11
CA LEU A 238 -2.64 -7.20 9.47
C LEU A 238 -4.02 -6.88 10.06
N SER A 239 -4.92 -7.87 10.14
CA SER A 239 -6.32 -7.70 10.53
C SER A 239 -6.53 -7.14 11.95
N ASP A 240 -5.58 -7.39 12.86
CA ASP A 240 -5.62 -6.87 14.23
C ASP A 240 -5.07 -5.44 14.38
N TYR A 241 -4.59 -4.81 13.30
CA TYR A 241 -3.89 -3.51 13.39
C TYR A 241 -4.55 -2.39 12.60
N GLY A 242 -5.61 -2.69 11.85
CA GLY A 242 -6.39 -1.65 11.19
C GLY A 242 -7.81 -2.03 10.84
N LYS A 243 -8.58 -1.04 10.36
CA LYS A 243 -9.99 -1.22 9.97
C LYS A 243 -10.13 -1.62 8.51
N TYR A 244 -9.37 -0.97 7.63
CA TYR A 244 -9.42 -1.22 6.19
C TYR A 244 -8.04 -1.45 5.61
N TYR A 245 -7.97 -2.33 4.62
CA TYR A 245 -6.77 -2.64 3.86
C TYR A 245 -6.99 -2.28 2.39
N VAL A 246 -6.03 -1.56 1.78
CA VAL A 246 -6.11 -1.16 0.37
C VAL A 246 -4.84 -1.55 -0.37
N ALA A 247 -4.96 -2.35 -1.41
CA ALA A 247 -3.85 -2.79 -2.23
C ALA A 247 -4.31 -3.37 -3.57
N SER A 248 -3.38 -3.52 -4.51
CA SER A 248 -3.59 -4.31 -5.74
C SER A 248 -3.14 -5.75 -5.58
N GLU A 249 -3.97 -6.69 -6.03
CA GLU A 249 -3.62 -8.09 -6.21
C GLU A 249 -2.69 -8.33 -7.42
N GLU A 250 -2.52 -7.34 -8.30
CA GLU A 250 -1.72 -7.44 -9.53
C GLU A 250 -0.49 -6.51 -9.50
N SER A 251 0.37 -6.71 -10.49
CA SER A 251 1.35 -5.76 -10.97
C SER A 251 0.63 -4.46 -11.30
N GLU A 252 0.88 -3.54 -10.44
CA GLU A 252 0.44 -2.19 -10.55
C GLU A 252 1.46 -1.62 -11.67
N PHE A 253 1.18 -0.54 -12.46
CA PHE A 253 2.21 0.11 -13.33
C PHE A 253 2.26 1.65 -13.14
N GLU A 254 3.44 2.28 -13.24
CA GLU A 254 3.64 3.76 -13.23
C GLU A 254 3.04 4.54 -12.03
N PHE A 255 3.19 4.05 -10.80
CA PHE A 255 2.33 4.42 -9.65
C PHE A 255 2.32 5.87 -9.19
N PRO A 256 1.18 6.54 -9.34
CA PRO A 256 0.70 7.25 -8.19
C PRO A 256 -0.74 6.86 -7.89
N TRP A 257 -0.91 6.23 -6.73
CA TRP A 257 -2.04 6.62 -5.91
C TRP A 257 -2.05 8.15 -5.84
N LEU A 258 -3.13 8.79 -6.25
CA LEU A 258 -3.20 10.25 -6.30
C LEU A 258 -3.37 10.80 -4.89
N LEU A 259 -2.27 10.80 -4.10
CA LEU A 259 -2.31 11.17 -2.68
C LEU A 259 -2.74 12.62 -2.44
N GLY A 260 -2.64 13.50 -3.45
CA GLY A 260 -3.23 14.82 -3.42
C GLY A 260 -4.77 14.79 -3.32
N ASP A 261 -5.44 13.89 -4.02
CA ASP A 261 -6.89 13.72 -3.93
C ASP A 261 -7.32 13.17 -2.57
N ILE A 262 -6.54 12.25 -2.00
CA ILE A 262 -6.75 11.77 -0.63
C ILE A 262 -6.60 12.92 0.37
N THR A 263 -5.54 13.71 0.24
CA THR A 263 -5.27 14.85 1.13
C THR A 263 -6.38 15.89 1.02
N LYS A 264 -6.85 16.18 -0.19
CA LYS A 264 -8.00 17.04 -0.43
C LYS A 264 -9.28 16.49 0.18
N ALA A 265 -9.52 15.18 0.10
CA ALA A 265 -10.66 14.53 0.70
C ALA A 265 -10.61 14.58 2.25
N ILE A 266 -9.42 14.47 2.84
CA ILE A 266 -9.21 14.70 4.29
C ILE A 266 -9.54 16.16 4.65
N ALA A 267 -9.06 17.13 3.87
CA ALA A 267 -9.37 18.55 4.07
C ALA A 267 -10.89 18.85 3.99
N GLN A 268 -11.64 18.04 3.22
CA GLN A 268 -13.10 18.09 3.12
C GLN A 268 -13.83 17.33 4.25
N ASN A 269 -13.11 16.84 5.25
CA ASN A 269 -13.64 16.07 6.38
C ASN A 269 -14.43 14.81 5.95
N LYS A 270 -14.02 14.16 4.85
CA LYS A 270 -14.67 12.93 4.37
C LYS A 270 -14.54 11.78 5.37
N THR A 271 -15.50 10.85 5.37
CA THR A 271 -15.43 9.62 6.20
C THR A 271 -14.32 8.69 5.70
N THR A 272 -13.95 7.68 6.51
CA THR A 272 -12.93 6.70 6.12
C THR A 272 -13.34 5.97 4.84
N GLU A 273 -14.61 5.58 4.71
CA GLU A 273 -15.16 4.87 3.54
C GLU A 273 -15.10 5.74 2.27
N GLN A 274 -15.38 7.04 2.40
CA GLN A 274 -15.25 7.99 1.31
C GLN A 274 -13.78 8.23 0.91
N LEU A 275 -12.83 8.11 1.85
CA LEU A 275 -11.40 8.10 1.52
C LEU A 275 -11.03 6.84 0.74
N LEU A 276 -11.52 5.66 1.13
CA LEU A 276 -11.31 4.41 0.39
C LEU A 276 -11.83 4.52 -1.04
N GLU A 277 -13.05 5.03 -1.23
CA GLU A 277 -13.62 5.29 -2.55
C GLU A 277 -12.75 6.25 -3.37
N THR A 278 -12.23 7.31 -2.72
CA THR A 278 -11.32 8.26 -3.36
C THR A 278 -10.04 7.54 -3.82
N ILE A 279 -9.42 6.69 -2.99
CA ILE A 279 -8.22 5.92 -3.35
C ILE A 279 -8.50 5.01 -4.55
N THR A 280 -9.53 4.17 -4.46
CA THR A 280 -9.80 3.15 -5.48
C THR A 280 -10.25 3.77 -6.81
N SER A 281 -11.09 4.80 -6.76
CA SER A 281 -11.61 5.44 -7.97
C SER A 281 -10.56 6.28 -8.69
N THR A 282 -9.71 7.01 -7.97
CA THR A 282 -8.64 7.82 -8.58
C THR A 282 -7.55 6.94 -9.19
N TYR A 283 -7.19 5.83 -8.52
CA TYR A 283 -6.30 4.82 -9.09
C TYR A 283 -6.87 4.26 -10.39
N TYR A 284 -8.12 3.77 -10.38
CA TYR A 284 -8.79 3.25 -11.57
C TYR A 284 -8.79 4.27 -12.72
N GLN A 285 -9.16 5.52 -12.44
CA GLN A 285 -9.22 6.58 -13.45
C GLN A 285 -7.85 6.91 -14.03
N TYR A 286 -6.82 6.99 -13.19
CA TYR A 286 -5.45 7.24 -13.64
C TYR A 286 -4.96 6.09 -14.52
N SER A 287 -5.09 4.85 -14.04
CA SER A 287 -4.67 3.65 -14.76
C SER A 287 -5.39 3.49 -16.10
N ALA A 288 -6.71 3.74 -16.13
CA ALA A 288 -7.50 3.68 -17.35
C ALA A 288 -7.10 4.75 -18.38
N ARG A 289 -6.76 5.96 -17.95
CA ARG A 289 -6.33 7.06 -18.85
C ARG A 289 -4.94 6.85 -19.43
N ASN A 290 -4.03 6.26 -18.65
CA ASN A 290 -2.64 6.04 -19.06
C ASN A 290 -2.42 4.67 -19.73
N GLY A 291 -3.49 3.90 -19.96
CA GLY A 291 -3.40 2.61 -20.63
C GLY A 291 -2.62 1.56 -19.83
N SER A 292 -2.65 1.65 -18.49
CA SER A 292 -1.96 0.72 -17.61
C SER A 292 -2.41 -0.72 -17.87
N VAL A 293 -1.48 -1.65 -17.70
CA VAL A 293 -1.72 -3.10 -17.88
C VAL A 293 -2.69 -3.69 -16.87
N SER A 294 -2.92 -3.00 -15.75
CA SER A 294 -3.88 -3.37 -14.72
C SER A 294 -4.56 -2.12 -14.16
N THR A 295 -5.83 -2.27 -13.78
CA THR A 295 -6.62 -1.25 -13.05
C THR A 295 -7.11 -1.79 -11.70
N ASN A 296 -6.53 -2.91 -11.26
CA ASN A 296 -6.97 -3.67 -10.11
C ASN A 296 -6.49 -2.99 -8.82
N ILE A 297 -7.43 -2.66 -7.95
CA ILE A 297 -7.20 -2.21 -6.59
C ILE A 297 -8.46 -2.52 -5.79
N SER A 298 -8.31 -2.98 -4.56
CA SER A 298 -9.44 -3.29 -3.69
C SER A 298 -9.27 -2.65 -2.32
N ALA A 299 -10.40 -2.30 -1.71
CA ALA A 299 -10.49 -1.88 -0.31
C ALA A 299 -11.29 -2.94 0.46
N VAL A 300 -10.68 -3.50 1.51
CA VAL A 300 -11.23 -4.64 2.26
C VAL A 300 -11.43 -4.25 3.72
N ASP A 301 -12.60 -4.58 4.28
CA ASP A 301 -12.86 -4.49 5.73
C ASP A 301 -12.13 -5.63 6.45
N LEU A 302 -11.13 -5.26 7.26
CA LEU A 302 -10.28 -6.21 7.96
C LEU A 302 -11.03 -7.03 9.01
N LYS A 303 -12.19 -6.57 9.48
CA LYS A 303 -13.05 -7.35 10.42
C LYS A 303 -13.58 -8.64 9.79
N GLN A 304 -13.70 -8.66 8.46
CA GLN A 304 -14.24 -9.81 7.73
C GLN A 304 -13.18 -10.88 7.45
N VAL A 305 -11.90 -10.56 7.60
CA VAL A 305 -10.79 -11.44 7.24
C VAL A 305 -10.74 -12.70 8.11
N LYS A 306 -11.15 -12.62 9.38
CA LYS A 306 -11.27 -13.81 10.24
C LYS A 306 -12.33 -14.80 9.74
N ALA A 307 -13.46 -14.28 9.27
CA ALA A 307 -14.52 -15.10 8.69
C ALA A 307 -14.07 -15.74 7.36
N LEU A 308 -13.33 -14.99 6.54
CA LEU A 308 -12.69 -15.51 5.33
C LEU A 308 -11.73 -16.65 5.66
N GLY A 309 -10.81 -16.46 6.62
CA GLY A 309 -9.89 -17.51 7.07
C GLY A 309 -10.62 -18.78 7.52
N SER A 310 -11.69 -18.62 8.31
CA SER A 310 -12.52 -19.76 8.73
C SER A 310 -13.21 -20.49 7.55
N ALA A 311 -13.55 -19.77 6.48
CA ALA A 311 -14.11 -20.38 5.28
C ALA A 311 -13.05 -21.13 4.47
N LEU A 312 -11.84 -20.56 4.36
CA LEU A 312 -10.69 -21.21 3.73
C LEU A 312 -10.26 -22.47 4.48
N ASP A 313 -10.30 -22.47 5.81
CA ASP A 313 -10.03 -23.67 6.63
C ASP A 313 -11.02 -24.79 6.33
N ARG A 314 -12.32 -24.48 6.25
CA ARG A 314 -13.35 -25.47 5.91
C ARG A 314 -13.15 -26.03 4.51
N LEU A 315 -12.83 -25.18 3.53
CA LEU A 315 -12.53 -25.60 2.17
C LEU A 315 -11.29 -26.52 2.15
N SER A 316 -10.21 -26.12 2.83
CA SER A 316 -8.95 -26.87 2.89
C SER A 316 -9.13 -28.24 3.54
N ASN A 317 -9.85 -28.31 4.66
CA ASN A 317 -10.18 -29.57 5.32
C ASN A 317 -11.00 -30.48 4.41
N LYS A 318 -11.99 -29.92 3.70
CA LYS A 318 -12.80 -30.71 2.77
C LYS A 318 -11.98 -31.26 1.61
N ILE A 319 -11.08 -30.45 1.05
CA ILE A 319 -10.15 -30.89 0.00
C ILE A 319 -9.25 -32.02 0.51
N ALA A 320 -8.74 -31.91 1.75
CA ALA A 320 -7.89 -32.94 2.34
C ALA A 320 -8.64 -34.27 2.54
N GLU A 321 -9.87 -34.24 3.06
CA GLU A 321 -10.74 -35.42 3.19
C GLU A 321 -11.04 -36.08 1.83
N ASP A 322 -11.36 -35.26 0.83
CA ASP A 322 -11.66 -35.73 -0.53
C ASP A 322 -10.40 -36.28 -1.22
N TYR A 323 -9.21 -35.75 -0.90
CA TYR A 323 -7.95 -36.24 -1.44
C TYR A 323 -7.62 -37.64 -0.89
N VAL A 324 -7.81 -37.89 0.41
CA VAL A 324 -7.60 -39.22 1.01
C VAL A 324 -8.55 -40.26 0.41
N SER A 325 -9.81 -39.87 0.14
CA SER A 325 -10.82 -40.80 -0.37
C SER A 325 -10.74 -41.03 -1.88
N ASN A 326 -10.38 -40.02 -2.69
CA ASN A 326 -10.21 -40.16 -4.14
C ASN A 326 -9.21 -39.15 -4.71
N PRO A 327 -7.89 -39.44 -4.64
CA PRO A 327 -6.85 -38.50 -5.05
C PRO A 327 -6.98 -38.01 -6.49
N ALA A 328 -7.28 -38.91 -7.44
CA ALA A 328 -7.34 -38.59 -8.86
C ALA A 328 -8.51 -37.65 -9.18
N LYS A 329 -9.69 -37.89 -8.59
CA LYS A 329 -10.85 -37.02 -8.78
C LYS A 329 -10.61 -35.65 -8.15
N THR A 330 -10.06 -35.62 -6.94
CA THR A 330 -9.78 -34.37 -6.21
C THR A 330 -8.74 -33.53 -6.95
N PHE A 331 -7.68 -34.15 -7.45
CA PHE A 331 -6.69 -33.47 -8.30
C PHE A 331 -7.32 -32.88 -9.57
N ASN A 332 -8.14 -33.65 -10.29
CA ASN A 332 -8.83 -33.16 -11.49
C ASN A 332 -9.77 -31.98 -11.19
N ASN A 333 -10.48 -32.03 -10.06
CA ASN A 333 -11.35 -30.92 -9.63
C ASN A 333 -10.55 -29.66 -9.34
N LEU A 334 -9.43 -29.77 -8.62
CA LEU A 334 -8.55 -28.65 -8.32
C LEU A 334 -7.94 -28.07 -9.60
N TYR A 335 -7.48 -28.92 -10.53
CA TYR A 335 -6.97 -28.47 -11.82
C TYR A 335 -8.02 -27.67 -12.61
N VAL A 336 -9.27 -28.14 -12.64
CA VAL A 336 -10.37 -27.40 -13.29
C VAL A 336 -10.67 -26.09 -12.56
N ALA A 337 -10.59 -26.05 -11.23
CA ALA A 337 -10.76 -24.82 -10.47
C ALA A 337 -9.64 -23.79 -10.79
N PHE A 338 -8.38 -24.19 -10.70
CA PHE A 338 -7.23 -23.32 -10.99
C PHE A 338 -7.21 -22.83 -12.44
N SER A 339 -7.62 -23.65 -13.41
CA SER A 339 -7.71 -23.23 -14.82
C SER A 339 -8.83 -22.22 -15.11
N ARG A 340 -9.77 -22.04 -14.17
CA ARG A 340 -10.87 -21.07 -14.28
C ARG A 340 -10.68 -19.82 -13.43
N ALA A 341 -9.88 -19.91 -12.38
CA ALA A 341 -9.54 -18.77 -11.56
C ALA A 341 -8.64 -17.79 -12.34
N ASN A 342 -8.81 -16.49 -12.10
CA ASN A 342 -7.84 -15.53 -12.60
C ASN A 342 -6.52 -15.77 -11.87
N SER A 343 -5.41 -15.73 -12.60
CA SER A 343 -4.07 -15.79 -12.02
C SER A 343 -3.43 -14.41 -12.06
N TYR A 344 -2.79 -14.01 -10.97
CA TYR A 344 -2.11 -12.72 -10.87
C TYR A 344 -0.59 -12.88 -10.91
N GLY A 345 0.13 -11.81 -11.25
CA GLY A 345 1.59 -11.83 -11.30
C GLY A 345 2.15 -12.69 -12.46
N LYS A 346 1.38 -12.80 -13.56
CA LYS A 346 1.76 -13.49 -14.82
C LYS A 346 2.30 -14.92 -14.62
N GLY A 347 1.76 -15.67 -13.65
CA GLY A 347 2.15 -17.05 -13.37
C GLY A 347 3.52 -17.20 -12.68
N GLN A 348 4.12 -16.09 -12.23
CA GLN A 348 5.39 -16.09 -11.49
C GLN A 348 5.18 -16.39 -9.99
N VAL A 349 3.96 -16.18 -9.51
CA VAL A 349 3.51 -16.49 -8.15
C VAL A 349 2.21 -17.27 -8.31
N GLY A 350 2.01 -18.34 -7.52
CA GLY A 350 0.75 -19.08 -7.50
C GLY A 350 -0.40 -18.31 -6.86
N LEU A 351 -0.58 -17.04 -7.24
CA LEU A 351 -1.65 -16.16 -6.77
C LEU A 351 -2.85 -16.34 -7.68
N TYR A 352 -3.95 -16.79 -7.10
CA TYR A 352 -5.21 -16.98 -7.78
C TYR A 352 -6.30 -16.20 -7.06
N ASP A 353 -7.27 -15.74 -7.84
CA ASP A 353 -8.50 -15.14 -7.32
C ASP A 353 -9.23 -16.10 -6.35
N LEU A 354 -9.73 -15.55 -5.24
CA LEU A 354 -10.38 -16.30 -4.16
C LEU A 354 -11.88 -16.51 -4.36
#